data_AF-A0A1E3PMR0-F1
#
_entry.id   AF-A0A1E3PMR0-F1
#
_cell.length_a   1.000
_cell.length_b   1.000
_cell.length_c   1.000
_cell.angle_alpha   90.00
_cell.angle_beta   90.00
_cell.angle_gamma   90.00
#
_symmetry.space_group_name_H-M   'P 1'
#
loop_
_entity.id
_entity.type
_entity.pdbx_description
1 polymer ?
#
loop_
_entity_poly.entity_id
_entity_poly.type
_entity_poly.pdbx_seq_one_letter_code
_entity_poly.pdbx_strand_id
1 'polypeptide(L)'
;MEDTEWQDEGFDTEQMLQSRLESTQNDDAEETEPVDDIRSLYNQGLQEIETLGLTDIGSLASWSVSSFKPGCGMEALREDNPELYWQSDGLQPHHVDIHFSKRVAIERISIFNDYLVDESYTPSKIVVCAGTGYQDLSEVATISLNEPRGWSDIKLDGVRSDGVLKTFLVRLSIAVNHQNGKDTHLRAVKLYSPLKNDQNIAQELDIPFTSIAMLSESVVR
;
A
#
# COMPACT_ATOMS: atom_id res chain seq x y z
N MET A 1 -90.63 -14.27 -7.75
CA MET A 1 -91.10 -13.17 -8.61
C MET A 1 -91.08 -11.97 -7.68
N GLU A 2 -90.22 -10.99 -7.76
CA GLU A 2 -89.27 -10.37 -8.72
C GLU A 2 -88.33 -9.55 -7.79
N ASP A 3 -87.20 -8.95 -8.13
CA ASP A 3 -86.16 -9.08 -9.14
C ASP A 3 -84.96 -8.38 -8.49
N THR A 4 -83.76 -8.91 -8.71
CA THR A 4 -82.50 -8.33 -8.27
C THR A 4 -82.02 -7.37 -9.36
N GLU A 5 -81.91 -6.07 -9.06
CA GLU A 5 -81.11 -5.14 -9.87
C GLU A 5 -79.84 -4.73 -9.10
N TRP A 6 -78.71 -5.04 -9.72
CA TRP A 6 -77.37 -4.59 -9.33
C TRP A 6 -77.14 -3.18 -9.88
N GLN A 7 -76.67 -2.25 -9.04
CA GLN A 7 -76.01 -1.04 -9.52
C GLN A 7 -74.53 -1.11 -9.15
N ASP A 8 -73.74 -0.88 -10.19
CA ASP A 8 -72.28 -0.95 -10.30
C ASP A 8 -71.67 0.31 -9.67
N GLU A 9 -71.07 0.20 -8.48
CA GLU A 9 -70.15 1.22 -7.98
C GLU A 9 -68.73 0.79 -8.32
N GLY A 10 -68.24 1.34 -9.44
CA GLY A 10 -66.85 1.20 -9.86
C GLY A 10 -65.90 1.66 -8.76
N PHE A 11 -65.19 0.70 -8.17
CA PHE A 11 -64.11 0.94 -7.23
C PHE A 11 -62.97 1.69 -7.93
N ASP A 12 -62.74 2.93 -7.51
CA ASP A 12 -61.78 3.87 -8.07
C ASP A 12 -60.33 3.40 -7.78
N THR A 13 -59.76 2.64 -8.72
CA THR A 13 -58.41 2.09 -8.67
C THR A 13 -57.31 3.16 -8.77
N GLU A 14 -57.64 4.39 -9.18
CA GLU A 14 -56.69 5.51 -9.26
C GLU A 14 -56.34 6.09 -7.87
N GLN A 15 -57.26 6.07 -6.90
CA GLN A 15 -56.98 6.57 -5.54
C GLN A 15 -56.01 5.65 -4.76
N MET A 16 -56.07 4.34 -4.99
CA MET A 16 -55.12 3.41 -4.36
C MET A 16 -53.71 3.52 -4.94
N LEU A 17 -53.57 3.82 -6.24
CA LEU A 17 -52.27 4.02 -6.89
C LEU A 17 -51.60 5.33 -6.47
N GLN A 18 -52.35 6.41 -6.22
CA GLN A 18 -51.79 7.67 -5.72
C GLN A 18 -51.24 7.53 -4.30
N SER A 19 -51.94 6.82 -3.40
CA SER A 19 -51.43 6.55 -2.04
C SER A 19 -50.14 5.72 -2.00
N ARG A 20 -49.86 4.92 -3.05
CA ARG A 20 -48.65 4.10 -3.16
C ARG A 20 -47.46 4.84 -3.77
N LEU A 21 -47.72 5.96 -4.46
CA LEU A 21 -46.69 6.82 -5.06
C LEU A 21 -46.21 7.92 -4.10
N GLU A 22 -47.03 8.30 -3.11
CA GLU A 22 -46.65 9.30 -2.09
C GLU A 22 -45.89 8.69 -0.89
N SER A 23 -45.88 7.36 -0.72
CA SER A 23 -45.12 6.69 0.34
C SER A 23 -43.68 6.29 -0.04
N THR A 24 -43.19 6.72 -1.22
CA THR A 24 -41.82 6.46 -1.70
C THR A 24 -40.94 7.71 -1.74
N GLN A 25 -41.27 8.73 -0.96
CA GLN A 25 -40.39 9.86 -0.66
C GLN A 25 -40.03 9.85 0.83
N ASN A 26 -39.33 8.79 1.25
CA ASN A 26 -38.30 8.97 2.26
C ASN A 26 -36.98 8.81 1.50
N ASP A 27 -36.43 9.94 1.08
CA ASP A 27 -35.01 10.10 0.81
C ASP A 27 -34.26 9.87 2.13
N ASP A 28 -34.20 8.61 2.58
CA ASP A 28 -33.06 8.16 3.36
C ASP A 28 -31.92 8.03 2.36
N ALA A 29 -31.36 9.18 1.95
CA ALA A 29 -29.95 9.22 1.64
C ALA A 29 -29.26 8.77 2.93
N GLU A 30 -29.07 7.47 3.07
CA GLU A 30 -27.92 6.98 3.79
C GLU A 30 -26.76 7.76 3.17
N GLU A 31 -26.26 8.75 3.90
CA GLU A 31 -24.87 9.15 3.79
C GLU A 31 -24.10 7.86 4.06
N THR A 32 -23.96 7.03 3.02
CA THR A 32 -22.93 6.03 2.98
C THR A 32 -21.66 6.85 3.05
N GLU A 33 -21.15 7.03 4.27
CA GLU A 33 -19.76 7.38 4.55
C GLU A 33 -18.96 6.71 3.43
N PRO A 34 -18.18 7.46 2.62
CA PRO A 34 -17.46 6.85 1.52
C PRO A 34 -16.64 5.73 2.16
N VAL A 35 -17.02 4.49 1.87
CA VAL A 35 -16.19 3.35 2.22
C VAL A 35 -14.94 3.61 1.42
N ASP A 36 -13.92 4.14 2.09
CA ASP A 36 -12.69 4.57 1.42
C ASP A 36 -12.23 3.42 0.55
N ASP A 37 -12.43 3.58 -0.77
CA ASP A 37 -12.09 2.53 -1.73
C ASP A 37 -10.61 2.25 -1.53
N ILE A 38 -10.25 0.97 -1.34
CA ILE A 38 -8.87 0.56 -1.09
C ILE A 38 -7.93 1.12 -2.16
N ARG A 39 -8.44 1.29 -3.39
CA ARG A 39 -7.71 1.93 -4.49
C ARG A 39 -7.55 3.44 -4.29
N SER A 40 -8.53 4.12 -3.74
CA SER A 40 -8.44 5.54 -3.40
C SER A 40 -7.37 5.76 -2.32
N LEU A 41 -7.41 4.99 -1.22
CA LEU A 41 -6.39 5.05 -0.16
C LEU A 41 -4.99 4.76 -0.68
N TYR A 42 -4.87 3.76 -1.57
CA TYR A 42 -3.60 3.42 -2.20
C TYR A 42 -3.05 4.57 -3.03
N ASN A 43 -3.85 5.15 -3.93
CA ASN A 43 -3.41 6.23 -4.79
C ASN A 43 -3.13 7.53 -4.02
N GLN A 44 -3.91 7.83 -2.99
CA GLN A 44 -3.68 9.00 -2.14
C GLN A 44 -2.30 8.96 -1.50
N GLY A 45 -1.93 7.84 -0.86
CA GLY A 45 -0.61 7.76 -0.21
C GLY A 45 0.56 7.78 -1.21
N LEU A 46 0.36 7.29 -2.45
CA LEU A 46 1.37 7.46 -3.50
C LEU A 46 1.59 8.93 -3.87
N GLN A 47 0.51 9.71 -3.99
CA GLN A 47 0.61 11.15 -4.25
C GLN A 47 1.30 11.87 -3.09
N GLU A 48 0.99 11.51 -1.85
CA GLU A 48 1.66 12.08 -0.66
C GLU A 48 3.18 11.85 -0.71
N ILE A 49 3.63 10.64 -1.06
CA ILE A 49 5.06 10.36 -1.20
C ILE A 49 5.70 11.13 -2.36
N GLU A 50 5.00 11.27 -3.49
CA GLU A 50 5.51 12.01 -4.65
C GLU A 50 5.80 13.48 -4.29
N THR A 51 4.95 14.11 -3.47
CA THR A 51 5.18 15.49 -3.00
C THR A 51 6.45 15.67 -2.18
N LEU A 52 6.99 14.59 -1.61
CA LEU A 52 8.22 14.60 -0.82
C LEU A 52 9.49 14.53 -1.69
N GLY A 53 9.36 14.36 -3.02
CA GLY A 53 10.51 14.23 -3.90
C GLY A 53 11.29 12.93 -3.68
N LEU A 54 10.57 11.86 -3.32
CA LEU A 54 11.15 10.54 -3.14
C LEU A 54 10.87 9.66 -4.36
N THR A 55 11.80 8.76 -4.65
CA THR A 55 11.66 7.80 -5.77
C THR A 55 11.63 6.38 -5.24
N ASP A 56 10.66 5.59 -5.71
CA ASP A 56 10.58 4.16 -5.43
C ASP A 56 11.73 3.42 -6.12
N ILE A 57 12.55 2.75 -5.33
CA ILE A 57 13.68 1.94 -5.77
C ILE A 57 13.41 0.44 -5.64
N GLY A 58 12.19 0.03 -5.28
CA GLY A 58 11.84 -1.39 -5.10
C GLY A 58 12.06 -2.25 -6.35
N SER A 59 11.90 -1.67 -7.54
CA SER A 59 12.13 -2.33 -8.83
C SER A 59 13.60 -2.68 -9.11
N LEU A 60 14.54 -2.05 -8.38
CA LEU A 60 15.99 -2.29 -8.52
C LEU A 60 16.49 -3.47 -7.67
N ALA A 61 15.63 -4.01 -6.81
CA ALA A 61 15.96 -5.10 -5.89
C ALA A 61 15.45 -6.46 -6.37
N SER A 62 16.13 -7.51 -5.93
CA SER A 62 15.62 -8.87 -5.91
C SER A 62 14.88 -9.11 -4.60
N TRP A 63 13.70 -9.71 -4.67
CA TRP A 63 12.83 -9.94 -3.52
C TRP A 63 12.72 -11.44 -3.24
N SER A 64 12.64 -11.81 -1.96
CA SER A 64 12.27 -13.15 -1.51
C SER A 64 11.44 -13.08 -0.25
N VAL A 65 10.62 -14.11 -0.02
CA VAL A 65 9.78 -14.21 1.17
C VAL A 65 10.07 -15.51 1.92
N SER A 66 9.79 -15.53 3.21
CA SER A 66 9.99 -16.70 4.07
C SER A 66 9.21 -17.93 3.62
N SER A 67 7.96 -17.70 3.21
CA SER A 67 7.01 -18.70 2.75
C SER A 67 5.88 -18.00 2.01
N PHE A 68 5.12 -18.74 1.21
CA PHE A 68 3.91 -18.22 0.61
C PHE A 68 2.93 -19.33 0.29
N LYS A 69 1.63 -19.00 0.36
CA LYS A 69 0.57 -19.88 -0.13
C LYS A 69 0.58 -19.89 -1.66
N PRO A 70 0.39 -21.05 -2.33
CA PRO A 70 0.34 -21.11 -3.79
C PRO A 70 -0.66 -20.11 -4.39
N GLY A 71 -0.19 -19.26 -5.31
CA GLY A 71 -0.99 -18.22 -5.95
C GLY A 71 -1.03 -16.87 -5.21
N CYS A 72 -0.49 -16.78 -3.99
CA CYS A 72 -0.40 -15.55 -3.18
C CYS A 72 1.06 -15.23 -2.87
N GLY A 73 1.89 -15.18 -3.92
CA GLY A 73 3.33 -15.03 -3.84
C GLY A 73 3.80 -13.60 -3.59
N MET A 74 5.10 -13.39 -3.74
CA MET A 74 5.73 -12.08 -3.54
C MET A 74 5.50 -11.09 -4.68
N GLU A 75 4.93 -11.54 -5.81
CA GLU A 75 4.61 -10.71 -6.96
C GLU A 75 3.67 -9.56 -6.57
N ALA A 76 2.67 -9.87 -5.75
CA ALA A 76 1.70 -8.91 -5.22
C ALA A 76 2.35 -7.71 -4.53
N LEU A 77 3.48 -7.92 -3.82
CA LEU A 77 4.16 -6.85 -3.07
C LEU A 77 4.70 -5.72 -3.94
N ARG A 78 4.94 -6.01 -5.23
CA ARG A 78 5.54 -5.10 -6.20
C ARG A 78 4.55 -4.58 -7.24
N GLU A 79 3.40 -5.22 -7.35
CA GLU A 79 2.36 -4.79 -8.28
C GLU A 79 1.63 -3.57 -7.73
N ASP A 80 1.31 -2.60 -8.59
CA ASP A 80 0.50 -1.44 -8.22
C ASP A 80 -0.99 -1.80 -8.17
N ASN A 81 -1.32 -2.86 -7.43
CA ASN A 81 -2.68 -3.31 -7.21
C ASN A 81 -2.92 -3.63 -5.72
N PRO A 82 -3.63 -2.77 -4.96
CA PRO A 82 -3.87 -2.97 -3.54
C PRO A 82 -4.82 -4.15 -3.22
N GLU A 83 -5.49 -4.72 -4.23
CA GLU A 83 -6.35 -5.90 -4.05
C GLU A 83 -5.53 -7.19 -3.94
N LEU A 84 -4.32 -7.20 -4.48
CA LEU A 84 -3.41 -8.33 -4.39
C LEU A 84 -2.64 -8.29 -3.06
N TYR A 85 -2.25 -9.47 -2.58
CA TYR A 85 -1.46 -9.60 -1.37
C TYR A 85 -0.57 -10.83 -1.42
N TRP A 86 0.60 -10.71 -0.78
CA TRP A 86 1.37 -11.86 -0.36
C TRP A 86 0.70 -12.48 0.86
N GLN A 87 0.49 -13.79 0.84
CA GLN A 87 0.03 -14.56 1.99
C GLN A 87 1.13 -15.51 2.44
N SER A 88 1.64 -15.34 3.66
CA SER A 88 2.59 -16.30 4.25
C SER A 88 1.94 -17.66 4.50
N ASP A 89 2.74 -18.73 4.49
CA ASP A 89 2.29 -20.08 4.86
C ASP A 89 3.44 -20.84 5.51
N GLY A 90 3.74 -20.53 6.77
CA GLY A 90 4.94 -21.06 7.43
C GLY A 90 5.01 -20.80 8.93
N LEU A 91 6.20 -20.99 9.49
CA LEU A 91 6.47 -20.69 10.90
C LEU A 91 6.84 -19.22 11.06
N GLN A 92 6.32 -18.59 12.11
CA GLN A 92 6.72 -17.24 12.50
C GLN A 92 8.17 -17.21 13.02
N PRO A 93 8.91 -16.10 12.82
CA PRO A 93 8.49 -14.87 12.16
C PRO A 93 8.53 -14.97 10.62
N HIS A 94 7.48 -14.44 9.98
CA HIS A 94 7.45 -14.29 8.52
C HIS A 94 8.35 -13.14 8.10
N HIS A 95 8.97 -13.20 6.94
CA HIS A 95 9.81 -12.09 6.48
C HIS A 95 9.82 -11.90 4.97
N VAL A 96 10.08 -10.65 4.58
CA VAL A 96 10.38 -10.24 3.20
C VAL A 96 11.82 -9.74 3.18
N ASP A 97 12.63 -10.31 2.30
CA ASP A 97 14.00 -9.91 2.04
C ASP A 97 14.10 -9.17 0.72
N ILE A 98 14.78 -8.03 0.76
CA ILE A 98 14.90 -7.10 -0.35
C ILE A 98 16.39 -6.82 -0.56
N HIS A 99 16.94 -7.40 -1.62
CA HIS A 99 18.36 -7.42 -1.89
C HIS A 99 18.70 -6.56 -3.11
N PHE A 100 19.54 -5.55 -2.92
CA PHE A 100 20.04 -4.67 -3.97
C PHE A 100 21.40 -5.14 -4.49
N SER A 101 21.58 -5.06 -5.81
CA SER A 101 22.88 -5.39 -6.45
C SER A 101 23.98 -4.36 -6.15
N LYS A 102 23.61 -3.16 -5.72
CA LYS A 102 24.50 -2.06 -5.34
C LYS A 102 24.03 -1.48 -4.01
N ARG A 103 24.94 -0.82 -3.30
CA ARG A 103 24.60 -0.09 -2.07
C ARG A 103 23.61 1.03 -2.40
N VAL A 104 22.43 0.99 -1.81
CA VAL A 104 21.39 2.02 -1.98
C VAL A 104 21.27 2.88 -0.74
N ALA A 105 20.68 4.06 -0.88
CA ALA A 105 20.26 4.90 0.23
C ALA A 105 18.73 4.86 0.31
N ILE A 106 18.18 4.52 1.47
CA ILE A 106 16.75 4.43 1.72
C ILE A 106 16.42 5.45 2.80
N GLU A 107 15.51 6.38 2.50
CA GLU A 107 14.97 7.31 3.49
C GLU A 107 13.74 6.73 4.17
N ARG A 108 12.86 6.09 3.39
CA ARG A 108 11.55 5.64 3.86
C ARG A 108 11.18 4.29 3.30
N ILE A 109 10.51 3.48 4.12
CA ILE A 109 9.85 2.26 3.69
C ILE A 109 8.37 2.44 3.97
N SER A 110 7.54 2.26 2.95
CA SER A 110 6.08 2.38 3.10
C SER A 110 5.45 1.03 2.88
N ILE A 111 4.50 0.69 3.73
CA ILE A 111 3.83 -0.60 3.74
C ILE A 111 2.33 -0.34 3.64
N PHE A 112 1.65 -1.00 2.71
CA PHE A 112 0.20 -0.89 2.55
C PHE A 112 -0.50 -2.09 3.19
N ASN A 113 -1.44 -1.81 4.09
CA ASN A 113 -2.29 -2.80 4.74
C ASN A 113 -3.72 -2.26 4.89
N ASP A 114 -4.70 -3.15 4.96
CA ASP A 114 -6.07 -2.79 5.31
C ASP A 114 -6.62 -3.78 6.37
N TYR A 115 -6.73 -3.30 7.60
CA TYR A 115 -7.22 -4.10 8.72
C TYR A 115 -8.66 -4.59 8.52
N LEU A 116 -9.53 -3.80 7.86
CA LEU A 116 -10.93 -4.19 7.70
C LEU A 116 -11.10 -5.41 6.80
N VAL A 117 -10.20 -5.57 5.83
CA VAL A 117 -10.25 -6.68 4.87
C VAL A 117 -9.40 -7.86 5.33
N ASP A 118 -8.26 -7.60 5.97
CA ASP A 118 -7.30 -8.63 6.36
C ASP A 118 -7.47 -9.17 7.79
N GLU A 119 -8.15 -8.43 8.68
CA GLU A 119 -8.44 -8.81 10.07
C GLU A 119 -7.20 -9.37 10.82
N SER A 120 -7.21 -10.67 11.14
CA SER A 120 -6.10 -11.35 11.84
C SER A 120 -4.83 -11.50 11.00
N TYR A 121 -4.92 -11.39 9.67
CA TYR A 121 -3.75 -11.46 8.78
C TYR A 121 -2.96 -10.15 8.74
N THR A 122 -3.48 -9.06 9.32
CA THR A 122 -2.80 -7.77 9.34
C THR A 122 -1.63 -7.76 10.33
N PRO A 123 -0.40 -7.40 9.90
CA PRO A 123 0.72 -7.20 10.82
C PRO A 123 0.39 -6.16 11.89
N SER A 124 0.71 -6.45 13.15
CA SER A 124 0.65 -5.47 14.26
C SER A 124 2.03 -4.99 14.68
N LYS A 125 3.08 -5.77 14.41
CA LYS A 125 4.47 -5.38 14.67
C LYS A 125 5.39 -5.85 13.56
N ILE A 126 6.09 -4.90 12.95
CA ILE A 126 7.09 -5.16 11.91
C ILE A 126 8.45 -4.64 12.39
N VAL A 127 9.46 -5.48 12.29
CA VAL A 127 10.85 -5.17 12.60
C VAL A 127 11.62 -5.05 11.29
N VAL A 128 12.28 -3.91 11.08
CA VAL A 128 13.14 -3.65 9.93
C VAL A 128 14.58 -3.93 10.33
N CYS A 129 15.19 -4.90 9.66
CA CYS A 129 16.61 -5.19 9.78
C CYS A 129 17.34 -4.81 8.50
N ALA A 130 18.60 -4.39 8.61
CA ALA A 130 19.44 -4.05 7.47
C ALA A 130 20.88 -4.50 7.67
N GLY A 131 21.57 -4.78 6.56
CA GLY A 131 22.95 -5.28 6.56
C GLY A 131 23.57 -5.37 5.17
N THR A 132 24.82 -5.80 5.11
CA THR A 132 25.50 -6.09 3.83
C THR A 132 25.14 -7.47 3.28
N GLY A 133 24.72 -8.39 4.14
CA GLY A 133 24.19 -9.71 3.82
C GLY A 133 23.43 -10.30 5.00
N TYR A 134 23.11 -11.60 4.95
CA TYR A 134 22.30 -12.26 5.99
C TYR A 134 23.00 -12.39 7.35
N GLN A 135 24.34 -12.38 7.36
CA GLN A 135 25.16 -12.61 8.55
C GLN A 135 25.33 -11.39 9.45
N ASP A 136 25.07 -10.19 8.93
CA ASP A 136 25.25 -8.91 9.62
C ASP A 136 23.96 -8.08 9.65
N LEU A 137 22.80 -8.72 9.47
CA LEU A 137 21.51 -8.07 9.66
C LEU A 137 21.37 -7.55 11.09
N SER A 138 21.13 -6.25 11.22
CA SER A 138 20.89 -5.57 12.49
C SER A 138 19.55 -4.85 12.45
N GLU A 139 18.82 -4.84 13.57
CA GLU A 139 17.57 -4.09 13.69
C GLU A 139 17.86 -2.59 13.60
N VAL A 140 17.17 -1.91 12.69
CA VAL A 140 17.32 -0.46 12.43
C VAL A 140 16.06 0.33 12.78
N ALA A 141 14.89 -0.29 12.68
CA ALA A 141 13.62 0.33 13.04
C ALA A 141 12.60 -0.75 13.41
N THR A 142 11.65 -0.39 14.27
CA THR A 142 10.49 -1.22 14.59
C THR A 142 9.25 -0.35 14.56
N ILE A 143 8.22 -0.79 13.84
CA ILE A 143 6.92 -0.12 13.77
C ILE A 143 5.84 -0.99 14.43
N SER A 144 4.97 -0.35 15.20
CA SER A 144 3.74 -0.96 15.72
C SER A 144 2.56 -0.37 14.98
N LEU A 145 1.75 -1.24 14.37
CA LEU A 145 0.58 -0.88 13.58
C LEU A 145 -0.66 -1.21 14.41
N ASN A 146 -1.57 -0.25 14.54
CA ASN A 146 -2.83 -0.43 15.27
C ASN A 146 -3.97 -0.26 14.29
N GLU A 147 -4.54 -1.37 13.83
CA GLU A 147 -5.63 -1.43 12.85
C GLU A 147 -5.36 -0.54 11.61
N PRO A 148 -4.20 -0.70 10.95
CA PRO A 148 -3.80 0.20 9.86
C PRO A 148 -4.77 0.11 8.68
N ARG A 149 -5.09 1.27 8.10
CA ARG A 149 -5.82 1.38 6.83
C ARG A 149 -5.07 2.33 5.91
N GLY A 150 -4.51 1.78 4.84
CA GLY A 150 -3.72 2.54 3.87
C GLY A 150 -2.21 2.37 4.06
N TRP A 151 -1.46 3.40 3.69
CA TRP A 151 -0.01 3.42 3.76
C TRP A 151 0.50 3.74 5.17
N SER A 152 1.43 2.93 5.66
CA SER A 152 2.18 3.16 6.89
C SER A 152 3.65 3.41 6.55
N ASP A 153 4.12 4.61 6.88
CA ASP A 153 5.47 5.07 6.54
C ASP A 153 6.45 4.88 7.70
N ILE A 154 7.54 4.16 7.42
CA ILE A 154 8.69 3.99 8.31
C ILE A 154 9.80 4.91 7.83
N LYS A 155 10.00 6.03 8.55
CA LYS A 155 11.12 6.94 8.30
C LYS A 155 12.40 6.36 8.92
N LEU A 156 13.50 6.40 8.18
CA LEU A 156 14.82 5.89 8.58
C LEU A 156 15.83 7.02 8.86
N ASP A 157 15.32 8.23 9.09
CA ASP A 157 16.12 9.43 9.37
C ASP A 157 16.92 9.34 10.68
N GLY A 158 16.40 8.62 11.68
CA GLY A 158 17.07 8.39 12.96
C GLY A 158 18.19 7.36 12.93
N VAL A 159 18.36 6.59 11.85
CA VAL A 159 19.35 5.50 11.80
C VAL A 159 20.77 6.05 11.63
N ARG A 160 20.92 7.19 10.94
CA ARG A 160 22.23 7.80 10.64
C ARG A 160 22.12 9.31 10.57
N SER A 161 23.24 10.00 10.79
CA SER A 161 23.29 11.47 10.81
C SER A 161 22.90 12.14 9.49
N ASP A 162 22.97 11.44 8.36
CA ASP A 162 22.56 11.95 7.05
C ASP A 162 21.11 11.62 6.68
N GLY A 163 20.32 11.09 7.62
CA GLY A 163 18.89 10.88 7.43
C GLY A 163 18.52 9.70 6.52
N VAL A 164 19.49 8.85 6.12
CA VAL A 164 19.25 7.72 5.23
C VAL A 164 19.94 6.44 5.68
N LEU A 165 19.27 5.31 5.49
CA LEU A 165 19.83 3.98 5.64
C LEU A 165 20.60 3.57 4.38
N LYS A 166 21.92 3.35 4.50
CA LYS A 166 22.77 2.89 3.40
C LYS A 166 23.08 1.40 3.48
N THR A 167 22.36 0.58 2.74
CA THR A 167 22.39 -0.88 2.87
C THR A 167 22.40 -1.62 1.52
N PHE A 168 22.68 -2.92 1.54
CA PHE A 168 22.49 -3.84 0.41
C PHE A 168 21.29 -4.76 0.61
N LEU A 169 21.00 -5.12 1.86
CA LEU A 169 19.91 -5.99 2.24
C LEU A 169 19.02 -5.30 3.25
N VAL A 170 17.71 -5.38 3.03
CA VAL A 170 16.67 -5.06 4.01
C VAL A 170 15.84 -6.31 4.24
N ARG A 171 15.56 -6.61 5.51
CA ARG A 171 14.62 -7.64 5.93
C ARG A 171 13.48 -6.99 6.70
N LEU A 172 12.26 -7.16 6.21
CA LEU A 172 11.04 -6.82 6.94
C LEU A 172 10.55 -8.08 7.64
N SER A 173 10.72 -8.15 8.95
CA SER A 173 10.27 -9.27 9.77
C SER A 173 8.95 -8.94 10.44
N ILE A 174 7.92 -9.71 10.09
CA ILE A 174 6.60 -9.63 10.69
C ILE A 174 6.65 -10.45 11.98
N ALA A 175 6.78 -9.73 13.08
CA ALA A 175 6.96 -10.33 14.40
C ALA A 175 5.64 -10.82 15.00
N VAL A 176 4.57 -10.03 14.81
CA VAL A 176 3.24 -10.29 15.38
C VAL A 176 2.16 -9.76 14.44
N ASN A 177 1.05 -10.48 14.35
CA ASN A 177 -0.17 -10.04 13.65
C ASN A 177 -1.28 -9.67 14.65
N HIS A 178 -2.29 -8.96 14.17
CA HIS A 178 -3.48 -8.68 14.97
C HIS A 178 -4.20 -9.98 15.34
N GLN A 179 -4.89 -9.97 16.49
CA GLN A 179 -5.69 -11.10 16.97
C GLN A 179 -4.92 -12.44 17.08
N ASN A 180 -3.59 -12.39 17.21
CA ASN A 180 -2.69 -13.55 17.16
C ASN A 180 -2.82 -14.38 15.86
N GLY A 181 -3.05 -13.71 14.73
CA GLY A 181 -3.07 -14.36 13.42
C GLY A 181 -1.76 -15.12 13.15
N LYS A 182 -1.90 -16.32 12.58
CA LYS A 182 -0.78 -17.21 12.30
C LYS A 182 -0.01 -16.75 11.07
N ASP A 183 -0.73 -16.44 10.00
CA ASP A 183 -0.21 -16.07 8.70
C ASP A 183 -0.51 -14.58 8.42
N THR A 184 0.18 -13.99 7.46
CA THR A 184 0.20 -12.54 7.22
C THR A 184 -0.25 -12.22 5.81
N HIS A 185 -1.05 -11.15 5.65
CA HIS A 185 -1.30 -10.48 4.39
C HIS A 185 -0.50 -9.19 4.32
N LEU A 186 0.26 -9.03 3.24
CA LEU A 186 0.96 -7.80 2.93
C LEU A 186 0.64 -7.44 1.49
N ARG A 187 0.03 -6.27 1.29
CA ARG A 187 -0.53 -5.88 -0.01
C ARG A 187 0.50 -5.20 -0.89
N ALA A 188 1.22 -4.20 -0.35
CA ALA A 188 2.31 -3.55 -1.06
C ALA A 188 3.44 -3.14 -0.12
N VAL A 189 4.66 -3.11 -0.64
CA VAL A 189 5.83 -2.56 0.03
C VAL A 189 6.61 -1.71 -0.97
N LYS A 190 6.88 -0.46 -0.60
CA LYS A 190 7.69 0.46 -1.43
C LYS A 190 8.87 0.98 -0.62
N LEU A 191 10.01 1.14 -1.30
CA LEU A 191 11.26 1.58 -0.69
C LEU A 191 11.68 2.85 -1.39
N TYR A 192 11.81 3.91 -0.62
CA TYR A 192 11.99 5.24 -1.16
C TYR A 192 13.39 5.77 -0.87
N SER A 193 14.06 6.23 -1.93
CA SER A 193 15.30 6.98 -1.87
C SER A 193 15.00 8.47 -2.10
N PRO A 194 15.74 9.39 -1.47
CA PRO A 194 15.75 10.78 -1.92
C PRO A 194 16.15 10.84 -3.39
N LEU A 195 15.49 11.69 -4.17
CA LEU A 195 15.94 12.04 -5.51
C LEU A 195 17.38 12.55 -5.41
N LYS A 196 18.33 11.82 -5.99
CA LYS A 196 19.61 12.43 -6.33
C LYS A 196 19.30 13.47 -7.39
N ASN A 197 19.38 14.75 -7.05
CA ASN A 197 19.44 15.78 -8.05
C ASN A 197 20.68 15.47 -8.90
N ASP A 198 20.53 14.91 -10.11
CA ASP A 198 21.64 14.46 -10.96
C ASP A 198 22.67 15.56 -11.25
N GLN A 199 22.27 16.81 -11.04
CA GLN A 199 23.12 18.00 -10.97
C GLN A 199 24.33 17.82 -10.02
N ASN A 200 24.17 17.10 -8.90
CA ASN A 200 25.25 16.88 -7.93
C ASN A 200 26.19 15.71 -8.29
N ILE A 201 25.77 14.73 -9.10
CA ILE A 201 26.66 13.62 -9.50
C ILE A 201 27.74 14.13 -10.46
N ALA A 202 27.37 15.03 -11.38
CA ALA A 202 28.32 15.74 -12.24
C ALA A 202 29.30 16.60 -11.43
N GLN A 203 28.86 17.11 -10.28
CA GLN A 203 29.66 17.97 -9.40
C GLN A 203 30.54 17.20 -8.42
N GLU A 204 30.13 15.99 -7.98
CA GLU A 204 30.90 15.11 -7.09
C GLU A 204 31.98 14.29 -7.83
N LEU A 205 31.80 14.04 -9.13
CA LEU A 205 32.73 13.18 -9.88
C LEU A 205 33.87 13.93 -10.58
N ASP A 206 33.85 15.27 -10.68
CA ASP A 206 34.86 16.09 -11.37
C ASP A 206 35.32 15.49 -12.73
N ILE A 207 34.40 14.83 -13.44
CA ILE A 207 34.65 14.30 -14.78
C ILE A 207 34.00 15.28 -15.76
N PRO A 208 34.74 16.24 -16.33
CA PRO A 208 34.17 17.08 -17.36
C PRO A 208 33.82 16.19 -18.56
N PHE A 209 32.54 16.21 -18.96
CA PHE A 209 32.12 15.61 -20.22
C PHE A 209 32.79 16.36 -21.36
N THR A 210 33.75 15.71 -22.03
CA THR A 210 34.53 16.31 -23.12
C THR A 210 33.85 16.20 -24.48
N SER A 211 32.73 15.48 -24.58
CA SER A 211 32.00 15.27 -25.83
C SER A 211 30.84 16.24 -25.97
N ILE A 212 30.82 16.96 -27.09
CA ILE A 212 29.73 17.88 -27.50
C ILE A 212 28.37 17.18 -27.48
N ALA A 213 28.32 15.87 -27.79
CA ALA A 213 27.09 15.08 -27.83
C ALA A 213 26.50 14.81 -26.42
N MET A 214 27.31 14.78 -25.36
CA MET A 214 26.78 14.62 -24.00
C MET A 214 26.35 15.97 -23.39
N LEU A 215 26.94 17.07 -23.86
CA LEU A 215 26.56 18.42 -23.43
C LEU A 215 25.22 18.87 -24.06
N SER A 216 24.87 18.36 -25.24
CA SER A 216 23.60 18.71 -25.90
C SER A 216 22.37 18.03 -25.28
N GLU A 217 22.56 16.91 -24.57
CA GLU A 217 21.48 16.11 -23.98
C GLU A 217 21.31 16.35 -22.47
N SER A 218 22.15 17.18 -21.84
CA SER A 218 22.09 17.44 -20.39
C SER A 218 21.06 18.49 -19.98
N VAL A 219 20.35 19.08 -20.94
CA VAL A 219 19.28 20.04 -20.71
C VAL A 219 18.05 19.59 -21.50
N VAL A 220 17.18 18.81 -20.85
CA VAL A 220 15.82 18.63 -21.36
C VAL A 220 14.98 19.79 -20.84
N ARG A 221 14.34 20.50 -21.76
CA ARG A 221 13.46 21.65 -21.53
C ARG A 221 12.03 21.22 -21.28
#